data_AF-A0A525C5L3-F1
#
_entry.id   AF-A0A525C5L3-F1
#
_cell.length_a   1.000
_cell.length_b   1.000
_cell.length_c   1.000
_cell.angle_alpha   90.00
_cell.angle_beta   90.00
_cell.angle_gamma   90.00
#
_symmetry.space_group_name_H-M   'P 1'
#
loop_
_entity.id
_entity.type
_entity.pdbx_description
1 polymer ?
#
loop_
_entity_poly.entity_id
_entity_poly.type
_entity_poly.pdbx_seq_one_letter_code
_entity_poly.pdbx_strand_id
1 'polypeptide(L)'
;KEEKNLKKDRLSGHASDYDILVVSGEKRTAKNAGLWQQLADKCNTSGITAHAKIIAHDIGQLNIDLARGQYFYTEIKEQGCVLYNFCDYELADMRQLTPQELQREAQEYYDHWFERTSNFYWVFEQCFKASKYNEAAFSLNQASETSYKTILLVFSSYCPHEHHLHLLESMASDHIKNIKEIFPRETREQQDLFDLLNYAYIGARYNPDYSISKENLEYLSQRVNELIKITEKACLDKIQSLVT
;
A
#
# COMPACT_ATOMS: atom_id res chain seq x y z
N LYS A 1 -5.25 -27.45 -9.32
CA LYS A 1 -5.45 -28.47 -8.27
C LYS A 1 -6.44 -27.95 -7.25
N GLU A 2 -7.64 -28.53 -7.19
CA GLU A 2 -8.66 -28.18 -6.18
C GLU A 2 -8.14 -28.43 -4.76
N GLU A 3 -8.70 -27.72 -3.77
CA GLU A 3 -8.25 -27.73 -2.37
C GLU A 3 -8.15 -29.15 -1.77
N LYS A 4 -9.13 -29.99 -2.09
CA LYS A 4 -9.19 -31.40 -1.68
C LYS A 4 -8.02 -32.27 -2.19
N ASN A 5 -7.33 -31.83 -3.25
CA ASN A 5 -6.24 -32.56 -3.89
C ASN A 5 -4.86 -32.16 -3.38
N LEU A 6 -4.80 -31.36 -2.31
CA LEU A 6 -3.56 -30.78 -1.81
C LEU A 6 -3.21 -31.35 -0.44
N LYS A 7 -1.94 -31.72 -0.24
CA LYS A 7 -1.46 -32.25 1.05
C LYS A 7 -1.57 -31.19 2.15
N LYS A 8 -1.98 -31.61 3.36
CA LYS A 8 -2.11 -30.73 4.54
C LYS A 8 -0.79 -30.07 4.96
N ASP A 9 0.34 -30.74 4.79
CA ASP A 9 1.65 -30.31 5.32
C ASP A 9 2.58 -29.76 4.24
N ARG A 10 2.13 -28.73 3.51
CA ARG A 10 2.91 -28.11 2.42
C ARG A 10 3.40 -26.72 2.80
N LEU A 11 4.65 -26.44 2.42
CA LEU A 11 5.32 -25.15 2.62
C LEU A 11 4.86 -24.07 1.62
N SER A 12 4.26 -24.44 0.47
CA SER A 12 3.65 -23.52 -0.49
C SER A 12 2.64 -24.19 -1.45
N GLY A 13 1.85 -23.35 -2.13
CA GLY A 13 0.88 -23.72 -3.17
C GLY A 13 -0.56 -23.35 -2.80
N HIS A 14 -1.23 -22.56 -3.63
CA HIS A 14 -2.66 -22.25 -3.46
C HIS A 14 -3.53 -23.34 -4.07
N ALA A 15 -4.75 -23.51 -3.54
CA ALA A 15 -5.77 -24.24 -4.29
C ALA A 15 -6.09 -23.47 -5.57
N SER A 16 -6.34 -24.18 -6.66
CA SER A 16 -6.83 -23.52 -7.86
C SER A 16 -8.12 -22.80 -7.54
N ASP A 17 -8.16 -21.55 -7.95
CA ASP A 17 -9.28 -20.62 -7.90
C ASP A 17 -9.56 -20.08 -9.30
N TYR A 18 -10.73 -19.46 -9.45
CA TYR A 18 -11.09 -18.67 -10.62
C TYR A 18 -10.94 -17.19 -10.25
N ASP A 19 -10.02 -16.49 -10.88
CA ASP A 19 -9.97 -15.03 -10.84
C ASP A 19 -10.92 -14.47 -11.91
N ILE A 20 -11.99 -13.78 -11.48
CA ILE A 20 -12.95 -13.12 -12.36
C ILE A 20 -12.72 -11.62 -12.27
N LEU A 21 -12.10 -11.06 -13.31
CA LEU A 21 -11.93 -9.62 -13.47
C LEU A 21 -13.26 -9.02 -13.95
N VAL A 22 -13.78 -8.05 -13.19
CA VAL A 22 -14.98 -7.27 -13.55
C VAL A 22 -14.57 -5.83 -13.84
N VAL A 23 -15.00 -5.33 -14.99
CA VAL A 23 -14.69 -3.97 -15.45
C VAL A 23 -15.95 -3.12 -15.43
N SER A 24 -15.90 -2.00 -14.71
CA SER A 24 -17.01 -1.05 -14.58
C SER A 24 -16.66 0.29 -15.22
N GLY A 25 -17.63 0.96 -15.86
CA GLY A 25 -17.46 2.35 -16.29
C GLY A 25 -17.40 3.35 -15.12
N GLU A 26 -18.00 3.00 -13.98
CA GLU A 26 -18.09 3.87 -12.81
C GLU A 26 -17.16 3.43 -11.67
N LYS A 27 -16.32 4.36 -11.20
CA LYS A 27 -15.44 4.18 -10.02
C LYS A 27 -16.21 3.73 -8.78
N ARG A 28 -17.43 4.26 -8.56
CA ARG A 28 -18.24 3.92 -7.38
C ARG A 28 -18.68 2.46 -7.39
N THR A 29 -19.06 1.95 -8.55
CA THR A 29 -19.48 0.56 -8.73
C THR A 29 -18.30 -0.39 -8.57
N ALA A 30 -17.14 -0.06 -9.15
CA ALA A 30 -15.91 -0.82 -8.94
C ALA A 30 -15.53 -0.94 -7.44
N LYS A 31 -15.71 0.13 -6.67
CA LYS A 31 -15.41 0.15 -5.21
C LYS A 31 -16.50 -0.48 -4.32
N ASN A 32 -17.58 -1.01 -4.87
CA ASN A 32 -18.67 -1.60 -4.08
C ASN A 32 -18.36 -3.05 -3.64
N ALA A 33 -17.57 -3.19 -2.56
CA ALA A 33 -17.18 -4.49 -2.04
C ALA A 33 -18.37 -5.42 -1.71
N GLY A 34 -19.49 -4.87 -1.23
CA GLY A 34 -20.70 -5.65 -0.93
C GLY A 34 -21.34 -6.28 -2.16
N LEU A 35 -21.40 -5.53 -3.28
CA LEU A 35 -21.89 -6.04 -4.56
C LEU A 35 -21.02 -7.20 -5.08
N TRP A 36 -19.70 -7.02 -5.04
CA TRP A 36 -18.77 -8.03 -5.55
C TRP A 36 -18.69 -9.27 -4.67
N GLN A 37 -18.87 -9.12 -3.35
CA GLN A 37 -19.01 -10.25 -2.45
C GLN A 37 -20.28 -11.05 -2.77
N GLN A 38 -21.43 -10.39 -2.97
CA GLN A 38 -22.66 -11.09 -3.36
C GLN A 38 -22.52 -11.84 -4.69
N LEU A 39 -21.76 -11.28 -5.65
CA LEU A 39 -21.47 -11.97 -6.90
C LEU A 39 -20.56 -13.19 -6.67
N ALA A 40 -19.50 -13.04 -5.87
CA ALA A 40 -18.62 -14.14 -5.50
C ALA A 40 -19.41 -15.29 -4.84
N ASP A 41 -20.27 -14.96 -3.87
CA ASP A 41 -21.09 -15.95 -3.15
C ASP A 41 -22.03 -16.70 -4.11
N LYS A 42 -22.64 -15.99 -5.06
CA LYS A 42 -23.46 -16.61 -6.11
C LYS A 42 -22.65 -17.54 -7.00
N CYS A 43 -21.46 -17.13 -7.45
CA CYS A 43 -20.57 -17.98 -8.24
C CYS A 43 -20.21 -19.26 -7.47
N ASN A 44 -19.78 -19.11 -6.21
CA ASN A 44 -19.34 -20.20 -5.35
C ASN A 44 -20.47 -21.18 -4.97
N THR A 45 -21.73 -20.74 -4.99
CA THR A 45 -22.90 -21.60 -4.74
C THR A 45 -23.47 -22.24 -6.02
N SER A 46 -22.95 -21.89 -7.20
CA SER A 46 -23.43 -22.37 -8.50
C SER A 46 -22.80 -23.69 -8.97
N GLY A 47 -22.11 -24.42 -8.08
CA GLY A 47 -21.54 -25.73 -8.39
C GLY A 47 -20.23 -25.69 -9.20
N ILE A 48 -19.53 -24.55 -9.22
CA ILE A 48 -18.18 -24.45 -9.78
C ILE A 48 -17.18 -25.35 -9.02
N THR A 49 -16.17 -25.86 -9.72
CA THR A 49 -15.21 -26.83 -9.18
C THR A 49 -14.11 -26.22 -8.31
N ALA A 50 -13.98 -24.90 -8.32
CA ALA A 50 -12.98 -24.13 -7.61
C ALA A 50 -13.58 -22.80 -7.14
N HIS A 51 -13.00 -22.20 -6.09
CA HIS A 51 -13.49 -20.95 -5.53
C HIS A 51 -13.34 -19.79 -6.54
N ALA A 52 -14.39 -19.00 -6.74
CA ALA A 52 -14.35 -17.79 -7.55
C ALA A 52 -14.04 -16.57 -6.69
N LYS A 53 -13.01 -15.82 -7.09
CA LYS A 53 -12.62 -14.53 -6.54
C LYS A 53 -12.98 -13.44 -7.55
N ILE A 54 -13.73 -12.44 -7.09
CA ILE A 54 -14.10 -11.29 -7.92
C ILE A 54 -13.08 -10.17 -7.69
N ILE A 55 -12.51 -9.67 -8.77
CA ILE A 55 -11.56 -8.56 -8.77
C ILE A 55 -12.17 -7.45 -9.63
N ALA A 56 -12.58 -6.35 -9.02
CA ALA A 56 -13.34 -5.31 -9.70
C ALA A 56 -12.54 -4.02 -9.86
N HIS A 57 -12.46 -3.54 -11.10
CA HIS A 57 -11.79 -2.28 -11.45
C HIS A 57 -12.71 -1.39 -12.26
N ASP A 58 -12.53 -0.08 -12.14
CA ASP A 58 -13.05 0.81 -13.17
C ASP A 58 -12.15 0.76 -14.40
N ILE A 59 -12.73 1.02 -15.58
CA ILE A 59 -12.01 0.99 -16.86
C ILE A 59 -10.80 1.93 -16.87
N GLY A 60 -10.89 3.07 -16.17
CA GLY A 60 -9.78 4.03 -16.08
C GLY A 60 -8.59 3.43 -15.34
N GLN A 61 -8.81 2.90 -14.14
CA GLN A 61 -7.76 2.25 -13.35
C GLN A 61 -7.19 1.02 -14.06
N LEU A 62 -8.05 0.16 -14.62
CA LEU A 62 -7.61 -1.04 -15.33
C LEU A 62 -6.73 -0.69 -16.53
N ASN A 63 -7.10 0.33 -17.31
CA ASN A 63 -6.29 0.75 -18.46
C ASN A 63 -4.95 1.38 -18.05
N ILE A 64 -4.89 2.04 -16.90
CA ILE A 64 -3.61 2.50 -16.33
C ILE A 64 -2.73 1.30 -15.98
N ASP A 65 -3.28 0.31 -15.27
CA ASP A 65 -2.53 -0.88 -14.84
C ASP A 65 -2.07 -1.72 -16.04
N LEU A 66 -2.93 -1.92 -17.04
CA LEU A 66 -2.60 -2.58 -18.30
C LEU A 66 -1.51 -1.84 -19.09
N ALA A 67 -1.61 -0.51 -19.19
CA ALA A 67 -0.59 0.29 -19.87
C ALA A 67 0.78 0.12 -19.23
N ARG A 68 0.86 -0.03 -17.90
CA ARG A 68 2.12 -0.29 -17.19
C ARG A 68 2.68 -1.70 -17.35
N GLY A 69 1.90 -2.63 -17.89
CA GLY A 69 2.30 -4.02 -17.93
C GLY A 69 2.25 -4.70 -16.56
N GLN A 70 1.31 -4.30 -15.68
CA GLN A 70 1.05 -5.03 -14.45
C GLN A 70 0.72 -6.49 -14.81
N TYR A 71 1.63 -7.38 -14.43
CA TYR A 71 1.66 -8.77 -14.92
C TYR A 71 0.30 -9.46 -14.78
N PHE A 72 -0.37 -9.30 -13.63
CA PHE A 72 -1.68 -9.87 -13.36
C PHE A 72 -2.73 -9.47 -14.41
N TYR A 73 -2.86 -8.19 -14.75
CA TYR A 73 -3.87 -7.73 -15.71
C TYR A 73 -3.45 -7.99 -17.15
N THR A 74 -2.16 -7.87 -17.45
CA THR A 74 -1.63 -8.19 -18.79
C THR A 74 -1.86 -9.66 -19.12
N GLU A 75 -1.60 -10.57 -18.18
CA GLU A 75 -1.86 -12.01 -18.34
C GLU A 75 -3.35 -12.30 -18.52
N ILE A 76 -4.23 -11.66 -17.72
CA ILE A 76 -5.69 -11.81 -17.90
C ILE A 76 -6.15 -11.27 -19.26
N LYS A 77 -5.59 -10.15 -19.75
CA LYS A 77 -5.94 -9.62 -21.07
C LYS A 77 -5.51 -10.56 -22.19
N GLU A 78 -4.32 -11.18 -22.08
CA GLU A 78 -3.76 -12.05 -23.11
C GLU A 78 -4.36 -13.46 -23.11
N GLN A 79 -4.63 -14.03 -21.93
CA GLN A 79 -5.00 -15.44 -21.76
C GLN A 79 -6.42 -15.64 -21.24
N GLY A 80 -7.07 -14.59 -20.74
CA GLY A 80 -8.41 -14.66 -20.17
C GLY A 80 -9.48 -14.96 -21.20
N CYS A 81 -10.63 -15.43 -20.71
CA CYS A 81 -11.82 -15.63 -21.52
C CYS A 81 -12.90 -14.60 -21.14
N VAL A 82 -13.51 -13.96 -22.14
CA VAL A 82 -14.60 -13.01 -21.91
C VAL A 82 -15.85 -13.79 -21.51
N LEU A 83 -16.29 -13.63 -20.26
CA LEU A 83 -17.49 -14.28 -19.74
C LEU A 83 -18.77 -13.52 -20.10
N TYR A 84 -18.70 -12.20 -20.11
CA TYR A 84 -19.82 -11.31 -20.40
C TYR A 84 -19.30 -9.94 -20.84
N ASN A 85 -19.94 -9.35 -21.85
CA ASN A 85 -19.69 -7.98 -22.24
C ASN A 85 -21.00 -7.25 -22.58
N PHE A 86 -21.20 -6.07 -21.99
CA PHE A 86 -22.35 -5.20 -22.25
C PHE A 86 -21.96 -3.88 -22.94
N CYS A 87 -20.70 -3.45 -22.80
CA CYS A 87 -20.21 -2.17 -23.31
C CYS A 87 -18.89 -2.36 -24.04
N ASP A 88 -18.67 -1.65 -25.15
CA ASP A 88 -17.40 -1.69 -25.88
C ASP A 88 -16.37 -0.78 -25.21
N TYR A 89 -15.80 -1.24 -24.09
CA TYR A 89 -14.61 -0.62 -23.51
C TYR A 89 -13.35 -1.19 -24.16
N GLU A 90 -12.48 -0.31 -24.63
CA GLU A 90 -11.18 -0.70 -25.16
C GLU A 90 -10.16 -0.86 -24.03
N LEU A 91 -9.64 -2.07 -23.87
CA LEU A 91 -8.58 -2.37 -22.90
C LEU A 91 -7.22 -1.92 -23.45
N ALA A 92 -6.52 -1.08 -22.70
CA ALA A 92 -5.23 -0.53 -23.11
C ALA A 92 -4.19 -1.64 -23.37
N ASP A 93 -3.37 -1.48 -24.41
CA ASP A 93 -2.13 -2.24 -24.55
C ASP A 93 -1.07 -1.69 -23.61
N MET A 94 -0.09 -2.52 -23.28
CA MET A 94 1.11 -2.06 -22.60
C MET A 94 1.73 -0.93 -23.41
N ARG A 95 1.88 0.24 -22.79
CA ARG A 95 2.48 1.41 -23.41
C ARG A 95 3.12 2.27 -22.35
N GLN A 96 4.11 3.06 -22.76
CA GLN A 96 4.60 4.11 -21.89
C GLN A 96 3.49 5.12 -21.63
N LEU A 97 3.21 5.37 -20.35
CA LEU A 97 2.27 6.40 -19.92
C LEU A 97 2.78 7.76 -20.34
N THR A 98 1.87 8.67 -20.68
CA THR A 98 2.26 10.04 -20.98
C THR A 98 2.74 10.76 -19.71
N PRO A 99 3.58 11.79 -19.83
CA PRO A 99 3.92 12.72 -18.74
C PRO A 99 2.71 13.12 -17.87
N GLN A 100 1.58 13.46 -18.50
CA GLN A 100 0.35 13.88 -17.83
C GLN A 100 -0.35 12.73 -17.08
N GLU A 101 -0.32 11.52 -17.62
CA GLU A 101 -0.90 10.34 -16.96
C GLU A 101 -0.08 9.93 -15.73
N LEU A 102 1.25 9.96 -15.85
CA LEU A 102 2.16 9.72 -14.73
C LEU A 102 1.94 10.77 -13.64
N GLN A 103 1.83 12.05 -14.01
CA GLN A 103 1.56 13.12 -13.06
C GLN A 103 0.23 12.91 -12.33
N ARG A 104 -0.86 12.65 -13.07
CA ARG A 104 -2.18 12.47 -12.49
C ARG A 104 -2.18 11.34 -11.47
N GLU A 105 -1.56 10.21 -11.80
CA GLU A 105 -1.48 9.12 -10.83
C GLU A 105 -0.63 9.48 -9.62
N ALA A 106 0.58 10.01 -9.84
CA ALA A 106 1.46 10.38 -8.74
C ALA A 106 0.74 11.35 -7.77
N GLN A 107 -0.07 12.27 -8.32
CA GLN A 107 -0.96 13.13 -7.52
C GLN A 107 -2.02 12.33 -6.77
N GLU A 108 -2.74 11.41 -7.42
CA GLU A 108 -3.75 10.56 -6.75
C GLU A 108 -3.15 9.71 -5.62
N TYR A 109 -1.94 9.15 -5.80
CA TYR A 109 -1.23 8.44 -4.75
C TYR A 109 -0.80 9.35 -3.62
N TYR A 110 -0.26 10.53 -3.94
CA TYR A 110 0.14 11.51 -2.95
C TYR A 110 -1.04 11.95 -2.10
N ASP A 111 -2.14 12.39 -2.73
CA ASP A 111 -3.34 12.87 -2.05
C ASP A 111 -3.86 11.81 -1.07
N HIS A 112 -3.95 10.54 -1.51
CA HIS A 112 -4.43 9.46 -0.66
C HIS A 112 -3.47 9.11 0.48
N TRP A 113 -2.19 8.87 0.19
CA TRP A 113 -1.27 8.30 1.18
C TRP A 113 -0.68 9.36 2.10
N PHE A 114 -0.43 10.56 1.60
CA PHE A 114 0.09 11.66 2.43
C PHE A 114 -0.98 12.21 3.40
N GLU A 115 -2.25 12.20 3.00
CA GLU A 115 -3.36 12.49 3.92
C GLU A 115 -3.36 11.49 5.09
N ARG A 116 -3.15 10.19 4.81
CA ARG A 116 -3.05 9.16 5.86
C ARG A 116 -1.87 9.37 6.79
N THR A 117 -0.70 9.74 6.25
CA THR A 117 0.46 10.15 7.06
C THR A 117 0.10 11.27 8.02
N SER A 118 -0.54 12.32 7.51
CA SER A 118 -0.96 13.49 8.31
C SER A 118 -1.95 13.09 9.40
N ASN A 119 -2.93 12.23 9.07
CA ASN A 119 -3.90 11.72 10.03
C ASN A 119 -3.26 10.87 11.12
N PHE A 120 -2.34 9.96 10.78
CA PHE A 120 -1.63 9.16 11.79
C PHE A 120 -0.76 10.01 12.70
N TYR A 121 -0.09 11.03 12.16
CA TYR A 121 0.69 11.97 12.97
C TYR A 121 -0.21 12.78 13.90
N TRP A 122 -1.38 13.23 13.43
CA TRP A 122 -2.36 13.90 14.28
C TRP A 122 -2.85 12.99 15.43
N VAL A 123 -3.14 11.71 15.16
CA VAL A 123 -3.54 10.74 16.19
C VAL A 123 -2.40 10.55 17.21
N PHE A 124 -1.16 10.46 16.76
CA PHE A 124 0.02 10.43 17.63
C PHE A 124 0.00 11.61 18.61
N GLU A 125 -0.21 12.84 18.12
CA GLU A 125 -0.24 14.03 18.98
C GLU A 125 -1.35 13.96 20.04
N GLN A 126 -2.53 13.45 19.67
CA GLN A 126 -3.64 13.32 20.62
C GLN A 126 -3.32 12.29 21.71
N CYS A 127 -2.80 11.12 21.33
CA CYS A 127 -2.42 10.08 22.28
C CYS A 127 -1.25 10.54 23.18
N PHE A 128 -0.28 11.25 22.62
CA PHE A 128 0.86 11.79 23.38
C PHE A 128 0.41 12.79 24.45
N LYS A 129 -0.50 13.72 24.11
CA LYS A 129 -1.10 14.68 25.05
C LYS A 129 -1.91 14.00 26.15
N ALA A 130 -2.53 12.87 25.84
CA ALA A 130 -3.29 12.05 26.79
C ALA A 130 -2.42 11.06 27.59
N SER A 131 -1.09 11.14 27.48
CA SER A 131 -0.14 10.19 28.11
C SER A 131 -0.36 8.72 27.72
N LYS A 132 -0.97 8.46 26.55
CA LYS A 132 -1.16 7.14 25.96
C LYS A 132 0.02 6.80 25.06
N TYR A 133 1.18 6.54 25.66
CA TYR A 133 2.45 6.48 24.94
C TYR A 133 2.56 5.28 24.00
N ASN A 134 1.98 4.13 24.33
CA ASN A 134 2.00 2.95 23.47
C ASN A 134 1.17 3.19 22.20
N GLU A 135 -0.04 3.72 22.35
CA GLU A 135 -0.91 4.09 21.23
C GLU A 135 -0.29 5.21 20.38
N ALA A 136 0.35 6.19 21.03
CA ALA A 136 1.09 7.23 20.34
C ALA A 136 2.25 6.65 19.52
N ALA A 137 3.03 5.72 20.07
CA ALA A 137 4.12 5.06 19.34
C ALA A 137 3.61 4.23 18.16
N PHE A 138 2.48 3.52 18.31
CA PHE A 138 1.83 2.83 17.20
C PHE A 138 1.44 3.80 16.08
N SER A 139 0.78 4.91 16.42
CA SER A 139 0.40 5.93 15.42
C SER A 139 1.62 6.58 14.76
N LEU A 140 2.70 6.78 15.52
CA LEU A 140 3.95 7.34 15.00
C LEU A 140 4.67 6.37 14.03
N ASN A 141 4.63 5.07 14.32
CA ASN A 141 5.06 4.03 13.39
C ASN A 141 4.22 4.06 12.10
N GLN A 142 2.90 4.14 12.21
CA GLN A 142 2.02 4.18 11.04
C GLN A 142 2.24 5.43 10.18
N ALA A 143 2.48 6.59 10.79
CA ALA A 143 2.86 7.80 10.06
C ALA A 143 4.17 7.60 9.27
N SER A 144 5.16 6.91 9.87
CA SER A 144 6.42 6.57 9.20
C SER A 144 6.21 5.61 8.02
N GLU A 145 5.43 4.56 8.24
CA GLU A 145 5.09 3.56 7.23
C GLU A 145 4.41 4.21 6.02
N THR A 146 3.38 5.03 6.26
CA THR A 146 2.65 5.70 5.18
C THR A 146 3.52 6.74 4.48
N SER A 147 4.42 7.44 5.17
CA SER A 147 5.40 8.33 4.53
C SER A 147 6.27 7.60 3.50
N TYR A 148 6.87 6.46 3.88
CA TYR A 148 7.66 5.68 2.93
C TYR A 148 6.80 5.15 1.78
N LYS A 149 5.57 4.69 2.05
CA LYS A 149 4.66 4.23 0.99
C LYS A 149 4.27 5.34 0.03
N THR A 150 4.05 6.56 0.50
CA THR A 150 3.84 7.73 -0.36
C THR A 150 5.02 7.93 -1.30
N ILE A 151 6.26 7.88 -0.79
CA ILE A 151 7.47 8.02 -1.61
C ILE A 151 7.52 6.93 -2.68
N LEU A 152 7.39 5.67 -2.28
CA LEU A 152 7.49 4.54 -3.22
C LEU A 152 6.44 4.64 -4.33
N LEU A 153 5.20 4.97 -3.99
CA LEU A 153 4.13 5.12 -4.97
C LEU A 153 4.33 6.30 -5.91
N VAL A 154 4.72 7.47 -5.39
CA VAL A 154 4.94 8.67 -6.22
C VAL A 154 6.14 8.51 -7.16
N PHE A 155 7.19 7.82 -6.71
CA PHE A 155 8.42 7.68 -7.48
C PHE A 155 8.43 6.47 -8.42
N SER A 156 7.69 5.39 -8.10
CA SER A 156 7.78 4.11 -8.82
C SER A 156 6.44 3.47 -9.17
N SER A 157 5.30 4.04 -8.74
CA SER A 157 3.97 3.43 -8.82
C SER A 157 3.88 2.04 -8.17
N TYR A 158 4.84 1.68 -7.32
CA TYR A 158 4.91 0.41 -6.63
C TYR A 158 4.88 0.61 -5.12
N CYS A 159 4.07 -0.20 -4.43
CA CYS A 159 4.08 -0.30 -2.98
C CYS A 159 4.23 -1.77 -2.60
N PRO A 160 5.27 -2.14 -1.83
CA PRO A 160 5.41 -3.50 -1.31
C PRO A 160 4.31 -3.80 -0.29
N HIS A 161 3.93 -5.08 -0.18
CA HIS A 161 3.08 -5.57 0.92
C HIS A 161 3.92 -5.82 2.18
N GLU A 162 4.57 -4.76 2.66
CA GLU A 162 5.50 -4.76 3.78
C GLU A 162 5.15 -3.63 4.76
N HIS A 163 5.44 -3.85 6.04
CA HIS A 163 5.16 -2.93 7.15
C HIS A 163 6.42 -2.60 7.96
N HIS A 164 7.51 -3.34 7.78
CA HIS A 164 8.77 -3.09 8.47
C HIS A 164 9.48 -1.84 7.94
N LEU A 165 9.76 -0.90 8.84
CA LEU A 165 10.30 0.41 8.50
C LEU A 165 11.70 0.31 7.87
N HIS A 166 12.54 -0.64 8.30
CA HIS A 166 13.88 -0.81 7.73
C HIS A 166 13.86 -1.19 6.24
N LEU A 167 12.89 -2.00 5.81
CA LEU A 167 12.74 -2.39 4.40
C LEU A 167 12.19 -1.23 3.58
N LEU A 168 11.14 -0.58 4.10
CA LEU A 168 10.51 0.57 3.45
C LEU A 168 11.50 1.73 3.27
N GLU A 169 12.29 2.03 4.31
CA GLU A 169 13.35 3.03 4.27
C GLU A 169 14.44 2.66 3.26
N SER A 170 14.86 1.38 3.22
CA SER A 170 15.86 0.94 2.26
C SER A 170 15.38 1.15 0.82
N MET A 171 14.13 0.81 0.52
CA MET A 171 13.55 1.02 -0.81
C MET A 171 13.39 2.51 -1.12
N ALA A 172 12.93 3.31 -0.15
CA ALA A 172 12.79 4.74 -0.34
C ALA A 172 14.14 5.45 -0.55
N SER A 173 15.25 4.87 -0.04
CA SER A 173 16.60 5.40 -0.22
C SER A 173 17.12 5.34 -1.66
N ASP A 174 16.49 4.53 -2.52
CA ASP A 174 16.78 4.52 -3.96
C ASP A 174 16.24 5.77 -4.67
N HIS A 175 15.32 6.49 -4.03
CA HIS A 175 14.64 7.67 -4.59
C HIS A 175 15.04 8.97 -3.89
N ILE A 176 15.21 8.94 -2.57
CA ILE A 176 15.50 10.11 -1.75
C ILE A 176 16.87 9.98 -1.11
N LYS A 177 17.79 10.86 -1.56
CA LYS A 177 19.11 11.00 -0.95
C LYS A 177 18.96 11.36 0.53
N ASN A 178 19.81 10.78 1.37
CA ASN A 178 19.91 11.08 2.79
C ASN A 178 18.68 10.68 3.63
N ILE A 179 17.71 9.95 3.09
CA ILE A 179 16.54 9.52 3.88
C ILE A 179 16.93 8.66 5.10
N LYS A 180 18.05 7.93 5.01
CA LYS A 180 18.62 7.14 6.11
C LYS A 180 19.24 7.98 7.23
N GLU A 181 19.53 9.25 6.97
CA GLU A 181 20.09 10.18 7.97
C GLU A 181 19.02 10.67 8.96
N ILE A 182 17.73 10.52 8.61
CA ILE A 182 16.59 10.90 9.47
C ILE A 182 16.56 10.02 10.73
N PHE A 183 16.82 8.73 10.56
CA PHE A 183 16.96 7.77 11.65
C PHE A 183 18.42 7.28 11.70
N PRO A 184 19.32 8.08 12.30
CA PRO A 184 20.70 7.66 12.45
C PRO A 184 20.74 6.37 13.27
N ARG A 185 21.68 5.48 12.96
CA ARG A 185 21.92 4.20 13.63
C ARG A 185 23.41 4.01 13.92
N GLU A 186 24.07 5.11 14.31
CA GLU A 186 25.50 5.17 14.59
C GLU A 186 25.82 4.68 16.02
N THR A 187 24.89 4.90 16.96
CA THR A 187 25.01 4.44 18.33
C THR A 187 24.04 3.31 18.64
N ARG A 188 24.33 2.55 19.70
CA ARG A 188 23.42 1.49 20.17
C ARG A 188 22.06 2.05 20.59
N GLU A 189 22.06 3.18 21.27
CA GLU A 189 20.85 3.88 21.70
C GLU A 189 19.97 4.28 20.51
N GLN A 190 20.59 4.83 19.46
CA GLN A 190 19.90 5.18 18.23
C GLN A 190 19.28 3.96 17.53
N GLN A 191 20.01 2.84 17.49
CA GLN A 191 19.50 1.59 16.95
C GLN A 191 18.32 1.06 17.77
N ASP A 192 18.44 1.03 19.09
CA ASP A 192 17.38 0.56 19.99
C ASP A 192 16.12 1.44 19.89
N LEU A 193 16.27 2.76 19.70
CA LEU A 193 15.14 3.67 19.48
C LEU A 193 14.42 3.41 18.15
N PHE A 194 15.16 3.20 17.06
CA PHE A 194 14.57 2.86 15.77
C PHE A 194 13.88 1.50 15.81
N ASP A 195 14.50 0.49 16.44
CA ASP A 195 13.92 -0.83 16.61
C ASP A 195 12.64 -0.77 17.46
N LEU A 196 12.61 0.07 18.49
CA LEU A 196 11.42 0.31 19.32
C LEU A 196 10.27 0.96 18.52
N LEU A 197 10.57 1.91 17.63
CA LEU A 197 9.59 2.49 16.70
C LEU A 197 9.09 1.46 15.70
N ASN A 198 10.00 0.69 15.09
CA ASN A 198 9.66 -0.36 14.11
C ASN A 198 8.79 -1.45 14.76
N TYR A 199 9.12 -1.87 15.98
CA TYR A 199 8.37 -2.87 16.71
C TYR A 199 7.00 -2.37 17.20
N ALA A 200 6.80 -1.06 17.36
CA ALA A 200 5.55 -0.47 17.83
C ALA A 200 4.32 -0.92 17.01
N TYR A 201 4.49 -1.24 15.72
CA TYR A 201 3.42 -1.81 14.89
C TYR A 201 2.76 -3.04 15.52
N ILE A 202 3.54 -3.94 16.12
CA ILE A 202 3.05 -5.17 16.75
C ILE A 202 3.05 -5.02 18.27
N GLY A 203 4.18 -4.56 18.83
CA GLY A 203 4.43 -4.49 20.26
C GLY A 203 3.39 -3.68 21.01
N ALA A 204 3.08 -2.46 20.55
CA ALA A 204 2.17 -1.56 21.25
C ALA A 204 0.72 -2.08 21.35
N ARG A 205 0.34 -3.05 20.52
CA ARG A 205 -1.02 -3.62 20.49
C ARG A 205 -1.11 -4.95 21.24
N TYR A 206 -0.06 -5.77 21.15
CA TYR A 206 -0.14 -7.19 21.53
C TYR A 206 0.88 -7.61 22.59
N ASN A 207 1.96 -6.85 22.78
CA ASN A 207 2.96 -7.17 23.78
C ASN A 207 2.69 -6.38 25.07
N PRO A 208 2.32 -7.04 26.18
CA PRO A 208 2.06 -6.38 27.46
C PRO A 208 3.32 -5.70 28.04
N ASP A 209 4.51 -6.14 27.64
CA ASP A 209 5.79 -5.60 28.09
C ASP A 209 6.31 -4.47 27.19
N TYR A 210 5.59 -4.12 26.10
CA TYR A 210 5.96 -2.97 25.28
C TYR A 210 5.77 -1.69 26.09
N SER A 211 6.85 -0.92 26.19
CA SER A 211 6.83 0.39 26.82
C SER A 211 7.81 1.33 26.11
N ILE A 212 7.47 2.61 26.13
CA ILE A 212 8.31 3.68 25.62
C ILE A 212 8.19 4.88 26.55
N SER A 213 9.33 5.51 26.87
CA SER A 213 9.33 6.73 27.67
C SER A 213 8.81 7.91 26.87
N LYS A 214 8.32 8.94 27.59
CA LYS A 214 7.88 10.19 26.97
C LYS A 214 9.03 10.82 26.18
N GLU A 215 10.24 10.83 26.73
CA GLU A 215 11.43 11.45 26.15
C GLU A 215 11.84 10.74 24.85
N ASN A 216 11.85 9.41 24.83
CA ASN A 216 12.17 8.62 23.64
C ASN A 216 11.13 8.85 22.54
N LEU A 217 9.86 8.88 22.92
CA LEU A 217 8.77 9.12 21.98
C LEU A 217 8.78 10.56 21.43
N GLU A 218 9.13 11.54 22.26
CA GLU A 218 9.31 12.94 21.84
C GLU A 218 10.47 13.07 20.84
N TYR A 219 11.61 12.42 21.10
CA TYR A 219 12.72 12.33 20.15
C TYR A 219 12.30 11.72 18.81
N LEU A 220 11.65 10.55 18.85
CA LEU A 220 11.18 9.87 17.63
C LEU A 220 10.19 10.73 16.84
N SER A 221 9.32 11.49 17.53
CA SER A 221 8.36 12.35 16.85
C SER A 221 9.01 13.46 16.04
N GLN A 222 10.13 14.01 16.52
CA GLN A 222 10.92 15.00 15.78
C GLN A 222 11.49 14.39 14.49
N ARG A 223 11.99 13.15 14.56
CA ARG A 223 12.50 12.42 13.38
C ARG A 223 11.41 12.08 12.38
N VAL A 224 10.26 11.62 12.85
CA VAL A 224 9.12 11.33 11.95
C VAL A 224 8.59 12.62 11.32
N ASN A 225 8.55 13.73 12.05
CA ASN A 225 8.18 15.02 11.46
C ASN A 225 9.16 15.48 10.37
N GLU A 226 10.45 15.20 10.52
CA GLU A 226 11.45 15.41 9.46
C GLU A 226 11.18 14.52 8.24
N LEU A 227 10.89 13.22 8.45
CA LEU A 227 10.46 12.31 7.39
C LEU A 227 9.22 12.82 6.65
N ILE A 228 8.22 13.31 7.36
CA ILE A 228 6.99 13.85 6.76
C ILE A 228 7.30 15.05 5.87
N LYS A 229 8.13 15.99 6.34
CA LYS A 229 8.52 17.19 5.56
C LYS A 229 9.31 16.83 4.31
N ILE A 230 10.25 15.88 4.42
CA ILE A 230 11.01 15.39 3.27
C ILE A 230 10.09 14.67 2.28
N THR A 231 9.16 13.86 2.78
CA THR A 231 8.16 13.16 1.97
C THR A 231 7.30 14.13 1.18
N GLU A 232 6.73 15.14 1.85
CA GLU A 232 5.92 16.20 1.24
C GLU A 232 6.68 16.87 0.09
N LYS A 233 7.86 17.43 0.41
CA LYS A 233 8.67 18.17 -0.56
C LYS A 233 9.06 17.29 -1.74
N ALA A 234 9.65 16.12 -1.48
CA ALA A 234 10.16 15.26 -2.54
C ALA A 234 9.05 14.75 -3.46
N CYS A 235 7.88 14.42 -2.91
CA CYS A 235 6.76 13.96 -3.72
C CYS A 235 6.15 15.08 -4.57
N LEU A 236 5.96 16.29 -4.00
CA LEU A 236 5.47 17.44 -4.75
C LEU A 236 6.45 17.86 -5.87
N ASP A 237 7.75 17.90 -5.58
CA ASP A 237 8.81 18.18 -6.56
C ASP A 237 8.77 17.13 -7.70
N LYS A 238 8.61 15.85 -7.34
CA LYS A 238 8.51 14.75 -8.32
C LYS A 238 7.27 14.92 -9.20
N ILE A 239 6.09 15.16 -8.62
CA ILE A 239 4.84 15.35 -9.37
C ILE A 239 4.96 16.53 -10.34
N GLN A 240 5.56 17.64 -9.91
CA GLN A 240 5.77 18.80 -10.78
C GLN A 240 6.73 18.50 -11.94
N SER A 241 7.79 17.74 -11.68
CA SER A 241 8.79 17.36 -12.69
C SER A 241 8.24 16.43 -13.79
N LEU A 242 7.09 15.78 -13.57
CA LEU A 242 6.53 14.83 -14.54
C LEU A 242 5.94 15.50 -15.78
N VAL A 243 5.68 16.80 -15.76
CA VAL A 243 5.12 17.56 -16.90
C VAL A 243 5.97 18.75 -17.33
N THR A 244 7.14 18.93 -16.73
CA THR A 244 8.09 19.99 -17.04
C THR A 244 9.19 19.44 -17.93
#